data_AF-A0A3M7R4A5-F1
#
_entry.id   AF-A0A3M7R4A5-F1
#
_cell.length_a   1.000
_cell.length_b   1.000
_cell.length_c   1.000
_cell.angle_alpha   90.00
_cell.angle_beta   90.00
_cell.angle_gamma   90.00
#
_symmetry.space_group_name_H-M   'P 1'
#
loop_
_entity.id
_entity.type
_entity.pdbx_description
1 polymer ?
#
loop_
_entity_poly.entity_id
_entity_poly.type
_entity_poly.pdbx_seq_one_letter_code
_entity_poly.pdbx_strand_id
1 'polypeptide(L)'
;MAVHLICDWDEFEDYKKHEPLLNVIVPNLVYFKNGKCSCRWYIKKNICKHLIGISEILNIPGCEIPLSAKNIPIGEKRKPGRPAKAKQALIVQ
;
A
#
# COMPACT_ATOMS: atom_id res chain seq x y z
N MET A 1 2.82 -7.22 21.16
CA MET A 1 1.48 -7.83 21.29
C MET A 1 0.70 -7.43 20.05
N ALA A 2 0.67 -8.30 19.04
CA ALA A 2 -0.13 -8.05 17.85
C ALA A 2 -1.57 -8.47 18.18
N VAL A 3 -2.46 -7.49 18.34
CA VAL A 3 -3.89 -7.75 18.44
C VAL A 3 -4.34 -8.12 17.03
N HIS A 4 -4.36 -9.41 16.73
CA HIS A 4 -5.14 -9.90 15.60
C HIS A 4 -6.58 -9.58 15.94
N LEU A 5 -7.15 -8.57 15.25
CA LEU A 5 -8.59 -8.39 15.22
C LEU A 5 -9.14 -9.62 14.50
N ILE A 6 -9.60 -10.60 15.29
CA ILE A 6 -10.48 -11.64 14.81
C ILE A 6 -11.79 -10.92 14.55
N CYS A 7 -11.95 -10.46 13.31
CA CYS A 7 -13.23 -9.96 12.86
C CYS A 7 -14.03 -11.18 12.39
N ASP A 8 -14.89 -11.69 13.26
CA ASP A 8 -15.93 -12.64 12.88
C ASP A 8 -17.01 -11.83 12.15
N TRP A 9 -17.06 -11.98 10.81
CA TRP A 9 -18.02 -11.28 9.94
C TRP A 9 -19.24 -12.18 9.67
N ASP A 10 -19.80 -12.77 10.71
CA ASP A 10 -20.87 -13.75 10.55
C ASP A 10 -22.22 -13.10 10.21
N GLU A 11 -22.41 -11.82 10.56
CA GLU A 11 -23.64 -11.07 10.30
C GLU A 11 -23.40 -9.76 9.50
N PHE A 12 -24.34 -9.41 8.62
CA PHE A 12 -24.29 -8.18 7.81
C PHE A 12 -24.23 -6.89 8.66
N GLU A 13 -24.76 -6.93 9.89
CA GLU A 13 -24.70 -5.80 10.80
C GLU A 13 -23.29 -5.59 11.40
N ASP A 14 -22.48 -6.64 11.52
CA ASP A 14 -21.08 -6.51 11.91
C ASP A 14 -20.23 -5.92 10.79
N TYR A 15 -20.58 -6.20 9.53
CA TYR A 15 -20.02 -5.51 8.37
C TYR A 15 -20.18 -3.99 8.46
N LYS A 16 -21.40 -3.51 8.74
CA LYS A 16 -21.70 -2.07 8.83
C LYS A 16 -20.88 -1.34 9.90
N LYS A 17 -20.61 -2.00 11.04
CA LYS A 17 -19.81 -1.39 12.13
C LYS A 17 -18.40 -1.03 11.68
N HIS A 18 -17.85 -1.74 10.70
CA HIS A 18 -16.51 -1.53 10.19
C HIS A 18 -16.45 -0.93 8.78
N GLU A 19 -17.58 -0.78 8.10
CA GLU A 19 -17.71 -0.08 6.81
C GLU A 19 -16.91 1.24 6.75
N PRO A 20 -16.98 2.16 7.74
CA PRO A 20 -16.21 3.41 7.68
C PRO A 20 -14.69 3.23 7.78
N LEU A 21 -14.22 2.03 8.15
CA LEU A 21 -12.79 1.66 8.20
C LEU A 21 -12.33 0.98 6.91
N LEU A 22 -13.24 0.61 6.01
CA LEU A 22 -12.93 -0.06 4.76
C LEU A 22 -12.43 0.95 3.72
N ASN A 23 -11.38 0.55 3.01
CA ASN A 23 -10.89 1.30 1.86
C ASN A 23 -11.41 0.65 0.59
N VAL A 24 -12.19 1.38 -0.19
CA VAL A 24 -12.66 0.96 -1.52
C VAL A 24 -11.54 1.22 -2.52
N ILE A 25 -11.23 0.23 -3.35
CA ILE A 25 -10.17 0.28 -4.36
C ILE A 25 -10.81 -0.09 -5.70
N VAL A 26 -10.63 0.77 -6.70
CA VAL A 26 -11.10 0.55 -8.06
C VAL A 26 -9.87 0.52 -8.96
N PRO A 27 -9.28 -0.65 -9.24
CA PRO A 27 -8.11 -0.75 -10.10
C PRO A 27 -8.48 -0.46 -11.57
N ASN A 28 -7.54 0.11 -12.32
CA ASN A 28 -7.66 0.26 -13.77
C ASN A 28 -6.79 -0.79 -14.45
N LEU A 29 -7.41 -1.67 -15.24
CA LEU A 29 -6.74 -2.83 -15.84
C LEU A 29 -5.78 -2.48 -16.99
N VAL A 30 -5.85 -1.26 -17.52
CA VAL A 30 -4.98 -0.79 -18.61
C VAL A 30 -3.75 -0.06 -18.07
N TYR A 31 -3.92 0.75 -17.02
CA TYR A 31 -2.80 1.47 -16.41
C TYR A 31 -3.08 1.76 -14.94
N PHE A 32 -2.24 1.21 -14.05
CA PHE A 32 -2.51 1.20 -12.62
C PHE A 32 -2.67 2.60 -11.99
N LYS A 33 -1.95 3.62 -12.49
CA LYS A 33 -2.04 4.99 -11.93
C LYS A 33 -3.40 5.64 -12.16
N ASN A 34 -4.19 5.12 -13.10
CA ASN A 34 -5.55 5.60 -13.36
C ASN A 34 -6.58 4.94 -12.43
N GLY A 35 -6.17 4.00 -11.57
CA GLY A 35 -7.03 3.42 -10.54
C GLY A 35 -7.31 4.40 -9.41
N LYS A 36 -8.36 4.13 -8.63
CA LYS A 36 -8.84 4.97 -7.53
C LYS A 36 -8.82 4.22 -6.20
N CYS A 37 -8.61 4.96 -5.11
CA CYS A 37 -8.74 4.43 -3.75
C CYS A 37 -9.37 5.46 -2.81
N SER A 38 -10.27 5.03 -1.92
CA SER A 38 -10.90 5.93 -0.94
C SER A 38 -9.99 6.30 0.24
N CYS A 39 -8.76 5.78 0.31
CA CYS A 39 -7.89 6.02 1.45
C CYS A 39 -7.37 7.47 1.48
N ARG A 40 -7.15 7.98 2.70
CA ARG A 40 -6.64 9.34 2.95
C ARG A 40 -5.34 9.66 2.20
N TRP A 41 -4.47 8.67 2.03
CA TRP A 41 -3.19 8.83 1.32
C TRP A 41 -3.42 9.06 -0.18
N TYR A 42 -4.33 8.30 -0.79
CA TYR A 42 -4.68 8.46 -2.20
C TYR A 42 -5.29 9.83 -2.44
N ILE A 43 -6.26 10.26 -1.64
CA ILE A 43 -6.91 11.59 -1.79
C ILE A 43 -5.88 12.73 -1.85
N LYS A 44 -4.76 12.61 -1.13
CA LYS A 44 -3.70 13.64 -1.11
C LYS A 44 -2.71 13.56 -2.25
N LYS A 45 -2.45 12.36 -2.80
CA LYS A 45 -1.31 12.09 -3.69
C LYS A 45 -1.68 11.42 -5.00
N ASN A 46 -2.95 11.03 -5.16
CA ASN A 46 -3.47 10.17 -6.23
C ASN A 46 -2.72 8.83 -6.38
N ILE A 47 -2.01 8.39 -5.34
CA ILE A 47 -1.30 7.11 -5.30
C ILE A 47 -1.21 6.63 -3.85
N CYS A 48 -1.37 5.33 -3.62
CA CYS A 48 -1.30 4.74 -2.28
C CYS A 48 -0.82 3.28 -2.32
N LYS A 49 -0.39 2.77 -1.16
CA LYS A 49 0.04 1.36 -1.01
C LYS A 49 -1.05 0.35 -1.37
N HIS A 50 -2.31 0.68 -1.14
CA HIS A 50 -3.44 -0.22 -1.44
C HIS A 50 -3.60 -0.41 -2.94
N LEU A 51 -3.58 0.69 -3.70
CA LEU A 51 -3.68 0.65 -5.15
C LEU A 51 -2.49 -0.10 -5.76
N ILE A 52 -1.26 0.16 -5.29
CA ILE A 52 -0.05 -0.54 -5.75
C ILE A 52 -0.15 -2.04 -5.47
N GLY A 53 -0.51 -2.42 -4.24
CA GLY A 53 -0.59 -3.83 -3.84
C GLY A 53 -1.63 -4.61 -4.64
N ILE A 54 -2.84 -4.07 -4.80
CA ILE A 54 -3.89 -4.71 -5.62
C ILE A 54 -3.48 -4.79 -7.09
N SER A 55 -2.84 -3.75 -7.62
CA SER A 55 -2.41 -3.72 -9.02
C SER A 55 -1.33 -4.76 -9.31
N GLU A 56 -0.40 -4.99 -8.37
CA GLU A 56 0.58 -6.07 -8.46
C GLU A 56 -0.10 -7.45 -8.42
N ILE A 57 -1.03 -7.67 -7.48
CA ILE A 57 -1.74 -8.96 -7.35
C ILE A 57 -2.51 -9.30 -8.64
N LEU A 58 -3.09 -8.28 -9.29
CA LEU A 58 -3.82 -8.42 -10.54
C LEU A 58 -2.91 -8.39 -11.79
N ASN A 59 -1.59 -8.27 -11.62
CA ASN A 59 -0.61 -8.17 -12.70
C ASN A 59 -0.94 -7.06 -13.73
N ILE A 60 -1.38 -5.90 -13.24
CA ILE A 60 -1.77 -4.77 -14.11
C ILE A 60 -0.52 -4.14 -14.74
N PRO A 61 -0.51 -3.92 -16.07
CA PRO A 61 0.63 -3.31 -16.75
C PRO A 61 1.00 -1.94 -16.19
N GLY A 62 2.31 -1.70 -16.09
CA GLY A 62 2.89 -0.48 -15.56
C GLY A 62 3.04 -0.44 -14.03
N CYS A 63 2.52 -1.43 -13.30
CA CYS A 63 2.81 -1.63 -11.87
C CYS A 63 3.88 -2.71 -11.71
N GLU A 64 5.15 -2.32 -11.79
CA GLU A 64 6.28 -3.24 -11.58
C GLU A 64 6.94 -2.94 -10.23
N ILE A 65 6.79 -3.85 -9.27
CA ILE A 65 7.54 -3.77 -8.02
C ILE A 65 8.98 -4.25 -8.28
N PRO A 66 10.00 -3.44 -7.95
CA PRO A 66 11.39 -3.82 -8.19
C PRO A 66 11.76 -5.08 -7.39
N LEU A 67 12.54 -5.98 -8.00
CA LEU A 67 12.97 -7.24 -7.37
C LEU A 67 13.66 -7.04 -6.03
N SER A 68 14.42 -5.94 -5.88
CA SER A 68 15.04 -5.57 -4.61
C SER A 68 14.05 -5.34 -3.48
N ALA A 69 12.82 -4.92 -3.78
CA ALA A 69 11.74 -4.77 -2.80
C ALA A 69 11.02 -6.10 -2.55
N LYS A 70 10.86 -6.97 -3.57
CA LYS A 70 10.26 -8.31 -3.42
C LYS A 70 11.10 -9.24 -2.55
N ASN A 71 12.43 -9.08 -2.62
CA ASN A 71 13.37 -9.92 -1.88
C ASN A 71 13.55 -9.51 -0.41
N ILE A 72 12.84 -8.49 0.08
CA ILE A 72 12.90 -8.10 1.49
C ILE A 72 12.08 -9.12 2.30
N PRO A 73 12.71 -9.89 3.20
CA PRO A 73 11.97 -10.86 4.00
C PRO A 73 10.92 -10.16 4.88
N ILE A 74 9.70 -10.68 4.85
CA ILE A 74 8.58 -10.17 5.64
C ILE A 74 8.91 -10.38 7.13
N GLY A 75 8.81 -9.32 7.92
CA GLY A 75 9.09 -9.35 9.36
C GLY A 75 10.50 -8.90 9.73
N GLU A 76 11.43 -8.81 8.78
CA GLU A 76 12.73 -8.19 9.05
C GLU A 76 12.64 -6.67 8.91
N LYS A 77 12.92 -5.98 10.02
CA LYS A 77 13.24 -4.55 9.94
C LYS A 77 14.59 -4.42 9.24
N ARG A 78 14.63 -3.55 8.22
CA ARG A 78 15.88 -3.00 7.69
C ARG A 78 16.82 -2.62 8.84
N LYS A 79 18.09 -3.04 8.74
CA LYS A 79 19.11 -2.77 9.76
C LYS A 79 19.07 -1.28 10.16
N PRO A 80 19.11 -0.96 11.46
CA PRO A 80 19.13 0.43 11.90
C PRO A 80 20.36 1.13 11.32
N GLY A 81 20.12 2.22 10.59
CA GLY A 81 21.17 2.98 9.90
C GLY A 81 20.61 3.87 8.78
N ARG A 82 21.31 4.96 8.48
CA ARG A 82 21.00 5.81 7.32
C ARG A 82 21.27 5.00 6.04
N PRO A 83 20.37 5.02 5.04
CA PRO A 83 20.66 4.41 3.74
C PRO A 83 21.94 5.00 3.14
N ALA A 84 22.97 4.17 2.92
CA ALA A 84 24.27 4.62 2.43
C ALA A 84 24.22 5.31 1.06
N LYS A 85 23.17 5.06 0.26
CA LYS A 85 22.95 5.63 -1.07
C LYS A 85 22.10 6.92 -1.09
N ALA A 86 21.70 7.44 0.07
CA ALA A 86 20.99 8.72 0.10
C ALA A 86 21.98 9.85 -0.23
N LYS A 87 21.89 10.42 -1.44
CA LYS A 87 22.62 11.66 -1.80
C LYS A 87 22.28 12.74 -0.77
N GLN A 88 23.29 13.48 -0.32
CA GLN A 88 23.07 14.69 0.49
C GLN A 88 22.06 15.58 -0.24
N ALA A 89 21.07 16.08 0.51
CA ALA A 89 20.21 17.14 0.00
C ALA A 89 21.12 18.30 -0.44
N LEU A 90 20.87 18.82 -1.63
CA LEU A 90 21.67 19.85 -2.28
C LEU A 90 21.93 21.00 -1.30
N ILE A 91 23.19 21.19 -0.90
CA ILE A 91 23.61 22.39 -0.16
C ILE A 91 23.75 23.47 -1.23
N VAL A 92 22.80 24.40 -1.27
CA VAL A 92 22.94 25.63 -2.06
C VAL A 92 23.87 26.54 -1.26
N GLN A 93 25.04 26.88 -1.82
CA GLN A 93 25.94 27.91 -1.29
C GLN A 93 25.52 29.28 -1.79
#